data_AF-A0A817QKA8-F1
#
_entry.id   AF-A0A817QKA8-F1
#
_cell.length_a   1.000
_cell.length_b   1.000
_cell.length_c   1.000
_cell.angle_alpha   90.00
_cell.angle_beta   90.00
_cell.angle_gamma   90.00
#
_symmetry.space_group_name_H-M   'P 1'
#
loop_
_entity.id
_entity.type
_entity.pdbx_description
1 polymer ?
#
loop_
_entity_poly.entity_id
_entity_poly.type
_entity_poly.pdbx_seq_one_letter_code
_entity_poly.pdbx_strand_id
1 'polypeptide(L)'
;MRMFKLISKNISDPMKKITRDIICQYIPELIRPNAIVEGSIFEVKGFWQSYLHFDRYRDELRNHLFVARQPLLEKVSKLFIDIYERLFDFKPQFSLENHQSLKKQLAQLNWTTWIGIHVRRDDFISLNYSSTDEYLFAAIDYYTLHYSNVHFIVASDDKSYCKRLFRHRSNIYITPSSFSMGDDLITLSLCEHSIITGGTFGWWTGYLANGEVIYDKVYPSECERREYYYPPWFLIDGKFRARKNSNYTL
;
A
#
# COMPACT_ATOMS: atom_id res chain seq x y z
N MET A 1 1.95 -7.73 -13.54
CA MET A 1 1.42 -7.75 -12.16
C MET A 1 -0.09 -7.56 -12.22
N ARG A 2 -0.89 -8.60 -11.94
CA ARG A 2 -2.37 -8.55 -12.00
C ARG A 2 -2.90 -8.22 -10.61
N MET A 3 -3.26 -6.97 -10.35
CA MET A 3 -3.97 -6.63 -9.13
C MET A 3 -5.39 -6.20 -9.48
N PHE A 4 -6.34 -6.69 -8.68
CA PHE A 4 -7.79 -6.51 -8.74
C PHE A 4 -8.55 -7.45 -9.67
N LYS A 5 -9.12 -8.50 -9.04
CA LYS A 5 -10.35 -9.15 -9.50
C LYS A 5 -11.48 -8.50 -8.69
N LEU A 6 -12.20 -7.55 -9.27
CA LEU A 6 -13.45 -7.05 -8.69
C LEU A 6 -14.48 -8.17 -8.82
N ILE A 7 -14.80 -8.84 -7.72
CA ILE A 7 -15.77 -9.94 -7.69
C ILE A 7 -17.10 -9.37 -7.21
N SER A 8 -18.08 -9.26 -8.12
CA SER A 8 -19.49 -9.15 -7.78
C SER A 8 -20.06 -10.55 -7.48
N LYS A 9 -20.89 -10.66 -6.44
CA LYS A 9 -21.59 -11.87 -6.05
C LYS A 9 -22.68 -12.19 -7.08
N ASN A 10 -22.36 -13.05 -8.05
CA ASN A 10 -23.21 -14.11 -8.61
C ASN A 10 -22.54 -14.68 -9.87
N ILE A 11 -22.12 -15.95 -9.79
CA ILE A 11 -21.35 -16.62 -10.83
C ILE A 11 -22.33 -17.32 -11.77
N SER A 12 -22.77 -16.63 -12.82
CA SER A 12 -23.46 -17.26 -13.95
C SER A 12 -23.29 -16.56 -15.30
N ASP A 13 -22.74 -15.34 -15.37
CA ASP A 13 -22.58 -14.59 -16.63
C ASP A 13 -21.12 -14.63 -17.15
N PRO A 14 -20.85 -14.74 -18.47
CA PRO A 14 -19.51 -14.86 -18.99
C PRO A 14 -18.71 -13.56 -18.78
N MET A 15 -17.60 -13.69 -18.06
CA MET A 15 -16.70 -12.61 -17.68
C MET A 15 -16.22 -11.81 -18.90
N LYS A 16 -16.62 -10.53 -19.03
CA LYS A 16 -16.14 -9.64 -20.11
C LYS A 16 -14.76 -9.11 -19.73
N LYS A 17 -13.73 -9.45 -20.51
CA LYS A 17 -12.35 -9.00 -20.26
C LYS A 17 -12.14 -7.60 -20.82
N ILE A 18 -11.71 -6.65 -19.99
CA ILE A 18 -11.17 -5.36 -20.45
C ILE A 18 -9.65 -5.51 -20.43
N THR A 19 -9.12 -6.02 -21.53
CA THR A 19 -7.70 -5.99 -21.85
C THR A 19 -7.43 -4.76 -22.69
N ARG A 20 -6.77 -3.76 -22.10
CA ARG A 20 -6.07 -2.74 -22.87
C ARG A 20 -4.62 -2.72 -22.41
N ASP A 21 -3.69 -2.57 -23.34
CA ASP A 21 -2.26 -2.37 -23.08
C ASP A 21 -2.02 -0.96 -22.52
N ILE A 22 -2.74 -0.59 -21.47
CA ILE A 22 -2.71 0.78 -20.94
C ILE A 22 -1.62 0.91 -19.90
N ILE A 23 -0.73 1.85 -20.25
CA ILE A 23 0.36 2.42 -19.50
C ILE A 23 -0.23 3.58 -18.69
N CYS A 24 -0.51 3.38 -17.40
CA CYS A 24 -0.73 4.41 -16.38
C CYS A 24 -1.54 5.68 -16.75
N GLN A 25 -2.51 5.60 -17.66
CA GLN A 25 -3.31 6.73 -18.10
C GLN A 25 -4.72 6.61 -17.53
N TYR A 26 -5.28 7.74 -17.10
CA TYR A 26 -6.68 7.83 -16.73
C TYR A 26 -7.60 7.66 -17.95
N ILE A 27 -8.60 6.77 -17.83
CA ILE A 27 -9.59 6.49 -18.87
C ILE A 27 -10.97 6.94 -18.36
N PRO A 28 -11.40 8.18 -18.63
CA PRO A 28 -12.64 8.71 -18.09
C PRO A 28 -13.89 7.96 -18.57
N GLU A 29 -13.83 7.29 -19.73
CA GLU A 29 -14.94 6.49 -20.29
C GLU A 29 -15.40 5.39 -19.34
N LEU A 30 -14.50 4.84 -18.52
CA LEU A 30 -14.81 3.71 -17.64
C LEU A 30 -15.56 4.10 -16.36
N ILE A 31 -15.57 5.38 -16.01
CA ILE A 31 -16.26 5.88 -14.83
C ILE A 31 -17.54 6.66 -15.15
N ARG A 32 -17.92 6.74 -16.44
CA ARG A 32 -19.16 7.39 -16.86
C ARG A 32 -20.36 6.59 -16.32
N PRO A 33 -21.50 7.24 -16.04
CA PRO A 33 -22.73 6.53 -15.73
C PRO A 33 -23.02 5.48 -16.81
N ASN A 34 -23.33 4.26 -16.41
CA ASN A 34 -23.60 3.12 -17.29
C ASN A 34 -22.42 2.66 -18.19
N ALA A 35 -21.19 3.10 -17.92
CA ALA A 35 -20.00 2.59 -18.61
C ALA A 35 -19.80 1.07 -18.40
N ILE A 36 -20.23 0.60 -17.23
CA ILE A 36 -20.25 -0.79 -16.81
C ILE A 36 -21.72 -1.16 -16.69
N VAL A 37 -22.16 -2.14 -17.50
CA VAL A 37 -23.52 -2.67 -17.42
C VAL A 37 -23.69 -3.38 -16.08
N GLU A 38 -24.76 -3.07 -15.36
CA GLU A 38 -25.07 -3.70 -14.08
C GLU A 38 -25.08 -5.23 -14.20
N GLY A 39 -24.48 -5.92 -13.23
CA GLY A 39 -24.31 -7.38 -13.24
C GLY A 39 -23.14 -7.91 -14.09
N SER A 40 -22.49 -7.08 -14.91
CA SER A 40 -21.31 -7.53 -15.68
C SER A 40 -20.05 -7.63 -14.83
N ILE A 41 -19.34 -8.76 -14.94
CA ILE A 41 -18.03 -8.97 -14.31
C ILE A 41 -16.93 -8.59 -15.29
N PHE A 42 -16.05 -7.69 -14.88
CA PHE A 42 -14.90 -7.26 -15.66
C PHE A 42 -13.58 -7.70 -15.04
N GLU A 43 -12.71 -8.27 -15.88
CA GLU A 43 -11.30 -8.45 -15.55
C GLU A 43 -10.52 -7.28 -16.14
N VAL A 44 -9.90 -6.50 -15.25
CA VAL A 44 -9.10 -5.33 -15.59
C VAL A 44 -7.63 -5.73 -15.56
N LYS A 45 -6.94 -5.71 -16.71
CA LYS A 45 -5.52 -6.07 -16.84
C LYS A 45 -4.67 -4.85 -17.17
N GLY A 46 -3.43 -4.81 -16.68
CA GLY A 46 -2.48 -3.73 -16.97
C GLY A 46 -2.10 -2.90 -15.75
N PHE A 47 -1.58 -1.70 -15.99
CA PHE A 47 -1.02 -0.79 -14.98
C PHE A 47 -2.01 0.33 -14.63
N TRP A 48 -2.98 0.01 -13.76
CA TRP A 48 -4.06 0.92 -13.34
C TRP A 48 -3.65 1.77 -12.14
N GLN A 49 -2.64 2.62 -12.31
CA GLN A 49 -2.08 3.41 -11.22
C GLN A 49 -2.56 4.87 -11.22
N SER A 50 -3.58 5.20 -12.02
CA SER A 50 -4.23 6.50 -11.89
C SER A 50 -5.29 6.45 -10.79
N TYR A 51 -5.13 7.28 -9.75
CA TYR A 51 -6.07 7.33 -8.63
C TYR A 51 -7.47 7.78 -9.06
N LEU A 52 -7.57 8.50 -10.19
CA LEU A 52 -8.82 9.04 -10.73
C LEU A 52 -9.85 7.94 -11.06
N HIS A 53 -9.41 6.73 -11.37
CA HIS A 53 -10.31 5.59 -11.55
C HIS A 53 -11.04 5.17 -10.28
N PHE A 54 -10.41 5.40 -9.12
CA PHE A 54 -10.83 4.85 -7.83
C PHE A 54 -11.30 5.92 -6.84
N ASP A 55 -11.02 7.19 -7.12
CA ASP A 55 -11.26 8.30 -6.19
C ASP A 55 -12.73 8.40 -5.79
N ARG A 56 -13.63 8.29 -6.78
CA ARG A 56 -15.08 8.33 -6.56
C ARG A 56 -15.59 7.21 -5.63
N TYR A 57 -14.94 6.05 -5.67
CA TYR A 57 -15.33 4.85 -4.91
C TYR A 57 -14.35 4.55 -3.79
N ARG A 58 -13.54 5.52 -3.39
CA ARG A 58 -12.41 5.33 -2.49
C ARG A 58 -12.82 4.70 -1.16
N ASP A 59 -13.85 5.26 -0.53
CA ASP A 59 -14.31 4.79 0.78
C ASP A 59 -14.96 3.42 0.66
N GLU A 60 -15.77 3.20 -0.37
CA GLU A 60 -16.36 1.88 -0.63
C GLU A 60 -15.28 0.82 -0.91
N LEU A 61 -14.29 1.17 -1.72
CA LEU A 61 -13.18 0.28 -2.05
C LEU A 61 -12.42 -0.12 -0.80
N ARG A 62 -12.05 0.84 0.04
CA ARG A 62 -11.26 0.59 1.25
C ARG A 62 -12.07 -0.12 2.32
N ASN A 63 -13.34 0.28 2.51
CA ASN A 63 -14.13 -0.17 3.66
C ASN A 63 -14.97 -1.42 3.38
N HIS A 64 -15.31 -1.69 2.12
CA HIS A 64 -16.27 -2.73 1.76
C HIS A 64 -15.75 -3.72 0.70
N LEU A 65 -14.91 -3.28 -0.26
CA LEU A 65 -14.44 -4.16 -1.34
C LEU A 65 -13.09 -4.82 -1.05
N PHE A 66 -12.18 -4.10 -0.37
CA PHE A 66 -10.87 -4.62 0.00
C PHE A 66 -10.98 -5.37 1.33
N VAL A 67 -11.19 -6.69 1.23
CA VAL A 67 -11.43 -7.57 2.39
C VAL A 67 -10.42 -8.70 2.42
N ALA A 68 -9.79 -8.87 3.58
CA ALA A 68 -8.97 -10.03 3.89
C ALA A 68 -9.85 -11.25 4.21
N ARG A 69 -9.41 -12.45 3.82
CA ARG A 69 -10.02 -13.69 4.34
C ARG A 69 -9.58 -13.92 5.78
N GLN A 70 -10.43 -14.54 6.58
CA GLN A 70 -10.16 -14.78 8.00
C GLN A 70 -8.81 -15.47 8.30
N PRO A 71 -8.40 -16.55 7.61
CA PRO A 71 -7.09 -17.17 7.89
C PRO A 71 -5.91 -16.23 7.63
N LEU A 72 -6.06 -15.30 6.70
CA LEU A 72 -5.05 -14.28 6.41
C LEU A 72 -5.04 -13.22 7.52
N LEU A 73 -6.21 -12.78 8.01
CA LEU A 73 -6.29 -11.86 9.16
C LEU A 73 -5.66 -12.46 10.42
N GLU A 74 -5.88 -13.75 10.68
CA GLU A 74 -5.26 -14.46 11.81
C GLU A 74 -3.74 -14.48 11.70
N LYS A 75 -3.23 -14.78 10.50
CA LYS A 75 -1.79 -14.79 10.22
C LYS A 75 -1.16 -13.41 10.40
N VAL A 76 -1.80 -12.37 9.89
CA VAL A 76 -1.29 -10.99 9.95
C VAL A 76 -1.44 -10.40 11.35
N SER A 77 -2.55 -10.62 12.04
CA SER A 77 -2.75 -10.12 13.41
C SER A 77 -1.72 -10.71 14.38
N LYS A 78 -1.33 -11.99 14.18
CA LYS A 78 -0.27 -12.62 14.95
C LYS A 78 1.06 -11.86 14.86
N LEU A 79 1.43 -11.32 13.69
CA LEU A 79 2.64 -10.52 13.55
C LEU A 79 2.61 -9.31 14.50
N PHE A 80 1.50 -8.57 14.54
CA PHE A 80 1.36 -7.42 15.43
C PHE A 80 1.34 -7.85 16.90
N ILE A 81 0.58 -8.89 17.26
CA ILE A 81 0.53 -9.42 18.63
C ILE A 81 1.93 -9.80 19.12
N ASP A 82 2.70 -10.53 18.31
CA ASP A 82 4.06 -10.97 18.67
C ASP A 82 5.02 -9.76 18.85
N ILE A 83 4.81 -8.67 18.11
CA ILE A 83 5.58 -7.42 18.30
C ILE A 83 5.14 -6.70 19.58
N TYR A 84 3.83 -6.58 19.83
CA TYR A 84 3.30 -5.97 21.05
C TYR A 84 3.77 -6.72 22.31
N GLU A 85 3.73 -8.05 22.30
CA GLU A 85 4.22 -8.88 23.39
C GLU A 85 5.70 -8.61 23.66
N ARG A 86 6.53 -8.56 22.60
CA ARG A 86 7.96 -8.32 22.74
C ARG A 86 8.30 -6.93 23.28
N LEU A 87 7.59 -5.90 22.84
CA LEU A 87 7.92 -4.52 23.16
C LEU A 87 7.32 -4.05 24.49
N PHE A 88 6.14 -4.54 24.82
CA PHE A 88 5.31 -3.98 25.89
C PHE A 88 4.82 -5.02 26.90
N ASP A 89 5.26 -6.28 26.78
CA ASP A 89 4.80 -7.41 27.61
C ASP A 89 3.26 -7.51 27.64
N PHE A 90 2.64 -7.27 26.48
CA PHE A 90 1.20 -7.18 26.34
C PHE A 90 0.71 -7.95 25.12
N LYS A 91 -0.34 -8.74 25.32
CA LYS A 91 -1.03 -9.48 24.27
C LYS A 91 -2.38 -8.85 23.99
N PRO A 92 -2.50 -7.97 22.97
CA PRO A 92 -3.79 -7.43 22.59
C PRO A 92 -4.71 -8.57 22.12
N GLN A 93 -5.98 -8.48 22.52
CA GLN A 93 -7.03 -9.35 22.00
C GLN A 93 -7.74 -8.61 20.88
N PHE A 94 -7.50 -9.03 19.63
CA PHE A 94 -8.13 -8.42 18.46
C PHE A 94 -9.39 -9.19 18.03
N SER A 95 -10.49 -8.47 17.79
CA SER A 95 -11.59 -9.00 17.00
C SER A 95 -11.17 -9.05 15.53
N LEU A 96 -11.24 -10.23 14.91
CA LEU A 96 -10.83 -10.49 13.52
C LEU A 96 -12.02 -10.58 12.56
N GLU A 97 -13.12 -9.89 12.86
CA GLU A 97 -14.32 -9.85 12.01
C GLU A 97 -14.02 -9.40 10.58
N ASN A 98 -13.23 -8.34 10.43
CA ASN A 98 -12.83 -7.81 9.13
C ASN A 98 -11.56 -6.95 9.23
N HIS A 99 -11.00 -6.65 8.06
CA HIS A 99 -9.78 -5.87 7.89
C HIS A 99 -9.85 -4.47 8.54
N GLN A 100 -10.98 -3.76 8.40
CA GLN A 100 -11.15 -2.42 8.95
C GLN A 100 -11.25 -2.41 10.48
N SER A 101 -11.92 -3.41 11.05
CA SER A 101 -12.01 -3.59 12.50
C SER A 101 -10.62 -3.80 13.10
N LEU A 102 -9.80 -4.67 12.51
CA LEU A 102 -8.42 -4.90 12.97
C LEU A 102 -7.58 -3.62 12.85
N LYS A 103 -7.67 -2.91 11.72
CA LYS A 103 -6.98 -1.64 11.52
C LYS A 103 -7.32 -0.61 12.59
N LYS A 104 -8.60 -0.43 12.87
CA LYS A 104 -9.09 0.49 13.89
C LYS A 104 -8.56 0.12 15.28
N GLN A 105 -8.59 -1.17 15.62
CA GLN A 105 -8.06 -1.65 16.89
C GLN A 105 -6.55 -1.39 17.02
N LEU A 106 -5.77 -1.61 15.96
CA LEU A 106 -4.34 -1.32 15.95
C LEU A 106 -4.04 0.17 16.20
N ALA A 107 -4.79 1.08 15.57
CA ALA A 107 -4.64 2.52 15.78
C ALA A 107 -5.10 2.96 17.19
N GLN A 108 -6.14 2.34 17.74
CA GLN A 108 -6.72 2.72 19.03
C GLN A 108 -5.89 2.32 20.25
N LEU A 109 -4.94 1.38 20.11
CA LEU A 109 -4.06 1.02 21.22
C LEU A 109 -3.20 2.22 21.66
N ASN A 110 -2.99 3.23 20.80
CA ASN A 110 -2.23 4.47 21.08
C ASN A 110 -0.80 4.24 21.61
N TRP A 111 -0.27 3.03 21.48
CA TRP A 111 1.09 2.69 21.92
C TRP A 111 2.12 2.89 20.83
N THR A 112 1.70 2.76 19.57
CA THR A 112 2.58 2.79 18.40
C THR A 112 1.87 3.47 17.24
N THR A 113 2.58 4.30 16.50
CA THR A 113 2.15 4.71 15.16
C THR A 113 2.76 3.77 14.13
N TRP A 114 1.92 3.03 13.40
CA TRP A 114 2.39 2.02 12.44
C TRP A 114 2.60 2.62 11.05
N ILE A 115 3.82 2.49 10.53
CA ILE A 115 4.19 2.96 9.19
C ILE A 115 4.57 1.75 8.32
N GLY A 116 3.85 1.54 7.22
CA GLY A 116 4.18 0.51 6.26
C GLY A 116 5.29 0.96 5.32
N ILE A 117 6.34 0.16 5.12
CA ILE A 117 7.37 0.39 4.11
C ILE A 117 7.26 -0.70 3.06
N HIS A 118 6.97 -0.31 1.82
CA HIS A 118 7.13 -1.19 0.68
C HIS A 118 8.43 -0.90 -0.05
N VAL A 119 9.30 -1.90 -0.18
CA VAL A 119 10.59 -1.81 -0.90
C VAL A 119 10.60 -2.77 -2.09
N ARG A 120 10.56 -2.23 -3.31
CA ARG A 120 10.70 -2.95 -4.59
C ARG A 120 12.15 -2.92 -5.04
N ARG A 121 12.73 -4.09 -5.32
CA ARG A 121 14.12 -4.19 -5.77
C ARG A 121 14.33 -5.05 -6.99
N ASP A 122 13.96 -6.33 -6.97
CA ASP A 122 14.36 -7.36 -7.97
C ASP A 122 14.69 -6.83 -9.38
N ASP A 123 13.66 -6.69 -10.22
CA ASP A 123 13.75 -6.15 -11.58
C ASP A 123 14.07 -4.65 -11.61
N PHE A 124 13.81 -3.93 -10.52
CA PHE A 124 14.08 -2.50 -10.41
C PHE A 124 15.58 -2.19 -10.28
N ILE A 125 16.38 -3.12 -9.75
CA ILE A 125 17.85 -2.98 -9.71
C ILE A 125 18.40 -3.01 -11.14
N SER A 126 17.99 -4.01 -11.95
CA SER A 126 18.50 -4.14 -13.32
C SER A 126 18.00 -3.03 -14.24
N LEU A 127 16.81 -2.49 -13.97
CA LEU A 127 16.24 -1.34 -14.68
C LEU A 127 16.73 0.03 -14.16
N ASN A 128 17.59 0.05 -13.14
CA ASN A 128 18.05 1.29 -12.47
C ASN A 128 16.88 2.18 -11.98
N TYR A 129 15.82 1.52 -11.51
CA TYR A 129 14.62 2.12 -10.92
C TYR A 129 14.47 1.85 -9.42
N SER A 130 15.44 1.17 -8.79
CA SER A 130 15.38 0.95 -7.34
C SER A 130 15.56 2.26 -6.58
N SER A 131 14.69 2.51 -5.62
CA SER A 131 14.86 3.62 -4.67
C SER A 131 16.17 3.50 -3.90
N THR A 132 16.72 4.66 -3.54
CA THR A 132 18.00 4.77 -2.83
C THR A 132 17.85 4.53 -1.33
N ASP A 133 18.96 4.17 -0.67
CA ASP A 133 19.01 4.06 0.79
C ASP A 133 18.74 5.42 1.45
N GLU A 134 19.27 6.49 0.87
CA GLU A 134 19.08 7.87 1.33
C GLU A 134 17.61 8.28 1.33
N TYR A 135 16.85 7.89 0.30
CA TYR A 135 15.41 8.11 0.27
C TYR A 135 14.71 7.38 1.42
N LEU A 136 14.98 6.09 1.60
CA LEU A 136 14.34 5.28 2.64
C LEU A 136 14.63 5.84 4.04
N PHE A 137 15.88 6.23 4.31
CA PHE A 137 16.24 6.84 5.57
C PHE A 137 15.62 8.23 5.78
N ALA A 138 15.62 9.10 4.77
CA ALA A 138 14.97 10.41 4.89
C ALA A 138 13.46 10.29 5.15
N ALA A 139 12.79 9.31 4.54
CA ALA A 139 11.37 9.04 4.77
C ALA A 139 11.09 8.47 6.18
N ILE A 140 11.94 7.57 6.67
CA ILE A 140 11.89 7.07 8.06
C ILE A 140 12.07 8.21 9.05
N ASP A 141 13.05 9.08 8.81
CA ASP A 141 13.37 10.20 9.69
C ASP A 141 12.22 11.21 9.72
N TYR A 142 11.56 11.48 8.58
CA TYR A 142 10.33 12.29 8.55
C TYR A 142 9.28 11.75 9.53
N TYR A 143 8.87 10.49 9.42
CA TYR A 143 7.83 9.96 10.29
C TYR A 143 8.27 9.97 11.76
N THR A 144 9.53 9.64 12.03
CA THR A 144 10.11 9.66 13.38
C THR A 144 10.09 11.06 14.01
N LEU A 145 10.22 12.12 13.20
CA LEU A 145 10.17 13.51 13.65
C LEU A 145 8.74 14.04 13.84
N HIS A 146 7.79 13.54 13.06
CA HIS A 146 6.41 14.06 13.01
C HIS A 146 5.40 13.29 13.85
N TYR A 147 5.73 12.05 14.26
CA TYR A 147 4.85 11.18 15.02
C TYR A 147 5.57 10.61 16.24
N SER A 148 4.82 10.30 17.30
CA SER A 148 5.34 9.66 18.51
C SER A 148 5.28 8.14 18.41
N ASN A 149 6.23 7.43 19.04
CA ASN A 149 6.27 5.97 19.12
C ASN A 149 6.12 5.28 17.75
N VAL A 150 6.95 5.69 16.79
CA VAL A 150 6.85 5.21 15.42
C VAL A 150 7.50 3.84 15.26
N HIS A 151 6.74 2.90 14.71
CA HIS A 151 7.21 1.56 14.36
C HIS A 151 6.93 1.27 12.89
N PHE A 152 7.88 0.60 12.24
CA PHE A 152 7.83 0.35 10.80
C PHE A 152 7.65 -1.12 10.50
N ILE A 153 6.73 -1.46 9.60
CA ILE A 153 6.60 -2.80 9.03
C ILE A 153 7.07 -2.79 7.58
N VAL A 154 8.04 -3.62 7.23
CA VAL A 154 8.66 -3.65 5.90
C VAL A 154 8.24 -4.90 5.14
N ALA A 155 7.63 -4.72 3.98
CA ALA A 155 7.47 -5.78 2.99
C ALA A 155 8.34 -5.48 1.76
N SER A 156 8.95 -6.51 1.21
CA SER A 156 9.87 -6.40 0.07
C SER A 156 9.95 -7.71 -0.69
N ASP A 157 10.23 -7.60 -1.98
CA ASP A 157 10.67 -8.71 -2.81
C ASP A 157 12.12 -9.15 -2.48
N ASP A 158 12.95 -8.25 -1.94
CA ASP A 158 14.28 -8.53 -1.41
C ASP A 158 14.35 -8.28 0.12
N LYS A 159 13.74 -9.19 0.88
CA LYS A 159 13.76 -9.16 2.36
C LYS A 159 15.18 -9.25 2.94
N SER A 160 16.11 -9.89 2.23
CA SER A 160 17.50 -10.05 2.67
C SER A 160 18.25 -8.72 2.63
N TYR A 161 18.04 -7.92 1.59
CA TYR A 161 18.53 -6.55 1.53
C TYR A 161 17.97 -5.70 2.67
N CYS A 162 16.66 -5.73 2.88
CA CYS A 162 16.03 -4.93 3.94
C CYS A 162 16.59 -5.31 5.33
N LYS A 163 16.83 -6.61 5.58
CA LYS A 163 17.44 -7.08 6.83
C LYS A 163 18.82 -6.49 7.04
N ARG A 164 19.65 -6.38 5.99
CA ARG A 164 20.98 -5.77 6.08
C ARG A 164 20.89 -4.25 6.26
N LEU A 165 20.04 -3.60 5.47
CA LEU A 165 19.87 -2.14 5.49
C LEU A 165 19.41 -1.63 6.86
N PHE A 166 18.44 -2.32 7.48
CA PHE A 166 17.81 -1.90 8.73
C PHE A 166 18.32 -2.64 9.97
N ARG A 167 19.43 -3.39 9.88
CA ARG A 167 19.92 -4.28 10.95
C ARG A 167 20.17 -3.61 12.32
N HIS A 168 20.35 -2.30 12.35
CA HIS A 168 20.62 -1.52 13.56
C HIS A 168 19.41 -0.69 14.04
N ARG A 169 18.23 -0.86 13.43
CA ARG A 169 17.01 -0.13 13.81
C ARG A 169 16.03 -1.08 14.51
N SER A 170 15.87 -0.92 15.82
CA SER A 170 15.05 -1.82 16.66
C SER A 170 13.54 -1.67 16.48
N ASN A 171 13.09 -0.54 15.92
CA ASN A 171 11.68 -0.24 15.64
C ASN A 171 11.25 -0.59 14.20
N ILE A 172 12.06 -1.36 13.46
CA ILE A 172 11.76 -1.79 12.10
C ILE A 172 11.62 -3.32 12.05
N TYR A 173 10.47 -3.80 11.57
CA TYR A 173 10.15 -5.22 11.50
C TYR A 173 9.91 -5.62 10.05
N ILE A 174 10.61 -6.65 9.57
CA ILE A 174 10.43 -7.16 8.22
C ILE A 174 9.43 -8.31 8.26
N THR A 175 8.48 -8.31 7.33
CA THR A 175 7.46 -9.36 7.26
C THR A 175 8.10 -10.75 7.11
N PRO A 176 7.51 -11.80 7.69
CA PRO A 176 8.09 -13.15 7.62
C PRO A 176 8.33 -13.62 6.18
N SER A 177 9.37 -14.44 5.96
CA SER A 177 9.63 -15.03 4.64
C SER A 177 8.51 -15.94 4.14
N SER A 178 7.66 -16.44 5.05
CA SER A 178 6.47 -17.24 4.74
C SER A 178 5.26 -16.41 4.30
N PHE A 179 5.37 -15.07 4.29
CA PHE A 179 4.30 -14.19 3.81
C PHE A 179 4.30 -14.18 2.28
N SER A 180 3.12 -14.41 1.73
CA SER A 180 2.80 -14.21 0.32
C SER A 180 2.60 -12.71 0.04
N MET A 181 2.53 -12.33 -1.24
CA MET A 181 2.15 -10.98 -1.65
C MET A 181 0.82 -10.51 -1.04
N GLY A 182 -0.16 -11.42 -0.85
CA GLY A 182 -1.43 -11.09 -0.23
C GLY A 182 -1.28 -10.80 1.26
N ASP A 183 -0.44 -11.55 1.97
CA ASP A 183 -0.14 -11.32 3.38
C ASP A 183 0.56 -9.96 3.56
N ASP A 184 1.54 -9.65 2.70
CA ASP A 184 2.27 -8.38 2.71
C ASP A 184 1.34 -7.19 2.40
N LEU A 185 0.48 -7.30 1.40
CA LEU A 185 -0.46 -6.22 1.02
C LEU A 185 -1.41 -5.88 2.17
N ILE A 186 -1.96 -6.91 2.82
CA ILE A 186 -2.88 -6.72 3.94
C ILE A 186 -2.16 -6.16 5.16
N THR A 187 -0.97 -6.70 5.47
CA THR A 187 -0.13 -6.20 6.57
C THR A 187 0.17 -4.71 6.42
N LEU A 188 0.62 -4.28 5.23
CA LEU A 188 0.93 -2.88 4.98
C LEU A 188 -0.33 -1.99 4.98
N SER A 189 -1.48 -2.50 4.51
CA SER A 189 -2.73 -1.74 4.52
C SER A 189 -3.31 -1.52 5.93
N LEU A 190 -2.91 -2.33 6.92
CA LEU A 190 -3.26 -2.13 8.33
C LEU A 190 -2.48 -0.99 9.00
N CYS A 191 -1.36 -0.55 8.40
CA CYS A 191 -0.59 0.58 8.91
C CYS A 191 -1.38 1.90 8.73
N GLU A 192 -1.04 2.91 9.54
CA GLU A 192 -1.66 4.23 9.51
C GLU A 192 -1.10 5.09 8.38
N HIS A 193 0.21 5.01 8.14
CA HIS A 193 0.90 5.76 7.09
C HIS A 193 1.82 4.84 6.28
N SER A 194 2.41 5.36 5.20
CA SER A 194 3.26 4.56 4.32
C SER A 194 4.47 5.29 3.77
N ILE A 195 5.51 4.51 3.53
CA ILE A 195 6.65 4.81 2.66
C ILE A 195 6.59 3.81 1.52
N ILE A 196 6.57 4.29 0.28
CA ILE A 196 6.48 3.44 -0.89
C ILE A 196 7.65 3.71 -1.84
N THR A 197 8.27 2.65 -2.36
CA THR A 197 9.13 2.73 -3.53
C THR A 197 8.31 2.60 -4.82
N GLY A 198 8.96 2.76 -5.97
CA GLY A 198 8.31 2.62 -7.27
C GLY A 198 7.61 1.26 -7.47
N GLY A 199 6.57 1.29 -8.30
CA GLY A 199 5.83 0.10 -8.70
C GLY A 199 4.39 0.04 -8.22
N THR A 200 3.65 -0.86 -8.86
CA THR A 200 2.21 -1.09 -8.64
C THR A 200 1.91 -1.51 -7.19
N PHE A 201 2.76 -2.32 -6.57
CA PHE A 201 2.47 -2.90 -5.26
C PHE A 201 2.48 -1.81 -4.18
N GLY A 202 3.57 -1.04 -4.14
CA GLY A 202 3.73 0.09 -3.21
C GLY A 202 2.58 1.08 -3.33
N TRP A 203 2.20 1.44 -4.55
CA TRP A 203 1.05 2.31 -4.80
C TRP A 203 -0.22 1.83 -4.09
N TRP A 204 -0.57 0.55 -4.25
CA TRP A 204 -1.78 0.00 -3.62
C TRP A 204 -1.65 -0.11 -2.10
N THR A 205 -0.47 -0.44 -1.58
CA THR A 205 -0.26 -0.46 -0.12
C THR A 205 -0.54 0.92 0.51
N GLY A 206 0.02 1.99 -0.07
CA GLY A 206 -0.23 3.36 0.40
C GLY A 206 -1.68 3.81 0.18
N TYR A 207 -2.27 3.44 -0.96
CA TYR A 207 -3.68 3.74 -1.23
C TYR A 207 -4.63 3.07 -0.25
N LEU A 208 -4.37 1.84 0.15
CA LEU A 208 -5.23 1.09 1.08
C LEU A 208 -4.96 1.48 2.54
N ALA A 209 -3.73 1.90 2.88
CA ALA A 209 -3.36 2.39 4.20
C ALA A 209 -4.09 3.70 4.59
N ASN A 210 -4.54 4.51 3.63
CA ASN A 210 -5.39 5.68 3.90
C ASN A 210 -4.84 6.66 4.97
N GLY A 211 -3.54 6.95 4.92
CA GLY A 211 -2.96 8.06 5.68
C GLY A 211 -1.93 8.81 4.85
N GLU A 212 -0.93 9.40 5.52
CA GLU A 212 0.20 10.01 4.83
C GLU A 212 0.97 8.94 4.03
N VAL A 213 1.38 9.29 2.82
CA VAL A 213 2.19 8.43 1.98
C VAL A 213 3.34 9.25 1.41
N ILE A 214 4.56 8.79 1.73
CA ILE A 214 5.79 9.29 1.16
C ILE A 214 6.16 8.37 0.00
N TYR A 215 6.45 8.97 -1.14
CA TYR A 215 6.90 8.25 -2.34
C TYR A 215 8.20 8.85 -2.87
N ASP A 216 8.97 8.04 -3.59
CA ASP A 216 10.24 8.43 -4.23
C ASP A 216 10.02 9.10 -5.60
N LYS A 217 10.99 9.86 -6.09
CA LYS A 217 11.00 10.42 -7.45
C LYS A 217 11.02 9.31 -8.51
N VAL A 218 11.51 8.12 -8.17
CA VAL A 218 11.75 7.05 -9.13
C VAL A 218 10.43 6.47 -9.62
N TYR A 219 10.25 6.56 -10.94
CA TYR A 219 8.98 6.47 -11.59
C TYR A 219 9.12 5.74 -12.93
N PRO A 220 8.22 4.83 -13.32
CA PRO A 220 8.23 4.27 -14.66
C PRO A 220 7.96 5.40 -15.66
N SER A 221 8.95 5.75 -16.47
CA SER A 221 9.04 6.98 -17.28
C SER A 221 7.86 7.29 -18.21
N GLU A 222 6.96 6.34 -18.45
CA GLU A 222 5.89 6.43 -19.44
C GLU A 222 4.54 6.91 -18.86
N CYS A 223 4.46 7.11 -17.55
CA CYS A 223 3.20 7.35 -16.86
C CYS A 223 3.01 8.88 -16.57
N GLU A 224 1.79 9.43 -16.49
CA GLU A 224 1.64 10.84 -16.08
C GLU A 224 1.69 11.01 -14.54
N ARG A 225 2.74 11.70 -14.03
CA ARG A 225 2.99 11.83 -12.58
C ARG A 225 1.80 12.42 -11.81
N ARG A 226 1.04 13.33 -12.44
CA ARG A 226 -0.13 13.97 -11.83
C ARG A 226 -1.24 12.96 -11.58
N GLU A 227 -1.48 12.07 -12.51
CA GLU A 227 -2.53 11.06 -12.38
C GLU A 227 -2.09 9.90 -11.48
N TYR A 228 -0.79 9.64 -11.42
CA TYR A 228 -0.25 8.52 -10.68
C TYR A 228 -0.37 8.70 -9.17
N TYR A 229 0.15 9.79 -8.59
CA TYR A 229 0.14 9.93 -7.13
C TYR A 229 -1.10 10.69 -6.65
N TYR A 230 -1.78 10.10 -5.66
CA TYR A 230 -2.95 10.70 -5.02
C TYR A 230 -2.55 12.04 -4.35
N PRO A 231 -3.26 13.17 -4.58
CA PRO A 231 -2.79 14.51 -4.19
C PRO A 231 -2.35 14.72 -2.74
N PRO A 232 -2.96 14.07 -1.72
CA PRO A 232 -2.49 14.16 -0.34
C PRO A 232 -1.09 13.56 -0.10
N TRP A 233 -0.56 12.77 -1.05
CA TRP A 233 0.76 12.17 -0.95
C TRP A 233 1.84 13.16 -1.33
N PHE A 234 3.01 13.03 -0.71
CA PHE A 234 4.11 13.96 -0.92
C PHE A 234 5.43 13.24 -1.19
N LEU A 235 6.28 13.94 -1.95
CA LEU A 235 7.59 13.46 -2.37
C LEU A 235 8.63 13.86 -1.32
N ILE A 236 9.55 12.93 -1.01
CA ILE A 236 10.86 13.24 -0.43
C ILE A 236 11.93 12.85 -1.44
N ASP A 237 12.78 13.78 -1.84
CA ASP A 237 13.81 13.59 -2.88
C ASP A 237 15.22 13.30 -2.32
N GLY A 238 15.29 12.64 -1.16
CA GLY A 238 16.55 12.34 -0.46
C GLY A 238 17.25 13.56 0.16
N LYS A 239 16.73 14.78 -0.05
CA LYS A 239 17.25 16.02 0.55
C LYS A 239 16.30 16.61 1.59
N PHE A 240 15.70 15.81 2.47
CA PHE A 240 14.77 16.22 3.56
C PHE A 240 13.65 17.23 3.20
N ARG A 241 13.46 17.58 1.92
CA ARG A 241 12.49 18.57 1.48
C ARG A 241 11.23 17.84 1.03
N ALA A 242 10.31 17.67 1.96
CA ALA A 242 8.95 17.24 1.63
C ALA A 242 8.28 18.31 0.77
N ARG A 243 7.75 17.92 -0.40
CA ARG A 243 6.94 18.80 -1.25
C ARG A 243 5.57 18.17 -1.45
N LYS A 244 4.53 18.80 -0.91
CA LYS A 244 3.15 18.53 -1.34
C LYS A 244 3.03 19.02 -2.78
N ASN A 245 2.55 18.16 -3.69
CA ASN A 245 2.26 18.59 -5.05
C ASN A 245 1.07 19.57 -4.98
N SER A 246 1.34 20.86 -5.13
CA SER A 246 0.34 21.94 -4.99
C SER A 246 -0.50 22.18 -6.26
N ASN A 247 -0.31 21.39 -7.31
CA ASN A 247 -0.88 21.65 -8.64
C ASN A 247 -2.05 20.69 -8.97
N TYR A 248 -3.04 20.61 -8.08
CA TYR A 248 -4.28 19.86 -8.32
C TYR A 248 -5.48 20.79 -8.18
N THR A 249 -5.93 21.34 -9.31
CA THR A 249 -7.30 21.83 -9.48
C THR A 249 -8.07 20.73 -10.20
N LEU A 250 -9.19 20.29 -9.59
CA LEU A 250 -10.16 19.35 -10.17
C LEU A 250 -10.75 19.89 -11.47
#